data_AF-A0A534R691-F1
#
_entry.id   AF-A0A534R691-F1
#
_cell.length_a   1.000
_cell.length_b   1.000
_cell.length_c   1.000
_cell.angle_alpha   90.00
_cell.angle_beta   90.00
_cell.angle_gamma   90.00
#
_symmetry.space_group_name_H-M   'P 1'
#
loop_
_entity.id
_entity.type
_entity.pdbx_description
1 polymer ?
#
loop_
_entity_poly.entity_id
_entity_poly.type
_entity_poly.pdbx_seq_one_letter_code
_entity_poly.pdbx_strand_id
1 'polypeptide(L)'
;MKPTAALAIALLLGCSRGRQEQHAAAPRAAAPVDAGPPAVSTAGADISWLVGTWERQSAPKDWLLFNAPKEAAVLSGKPPTVTARGEFSPAGRSISIFIRGSGGALTERVFEASADHSELQEQGATPATYRRGAPP
;
A
#
# COMPACT_ATOMS: atom_id res chain seq x y z
N MET A 1 -18.41 -62.26 3.36
CA MET A 1 -18.24 -62.63 4.79
C MET A 1 -17.22 -61.67 5.43
N LYS A 2 -17.16 -61.57 6.76
CA LYS A 2 -16.22 -60.72 7.55
C LYS A 2 -14.86 -61.44 7.80
N PRO A 3 -13.82 -60.81 8.39
CA PRO A 3 -13.64 -59.44 8.91
C PRO A 3 -12.81 -58.58 7.91
N THR A 4 -11.93 -57.59 8.18
CA THR A 4 -11.25 -56.92 9.35
C THR A 4 -10.78 -55.52 8.84
N ALA A 5 -10.27 -54.51 9.57
CA ALA A 5 -9.96 -54.20 10.98
C ALA A 5 -10.10 -52.65 11.17
N ALA A 6 -10.58 -52.08 12.29
CA ALA A 6 -9.93 -51.84 13.59
C ALA A 6 -8.91 -50.66 13.66
N LEU A 7 -9.41 -49.43 13.86
CA LEU A 7 -8.72 -48.35 14.59
C LEU A 7 -9.75 -47.39 15.23
N ALA A 8 -9.32 -46.62 16.24
CA ALA A 8 -10.01 -46.58 17.52
C ALA A 8 -9.75 -45.29 18.34
N ILE A 9 -10.66 -44.99 19.31
CA ILE A 9 -10.49 -44.04 20.45
C ILE A 9 -10.46 -42.54 20.02
N ALA A 10 -10.95 -41.53 20.75
CA ALA A 10 -11.55 -41.41 22.09
C ALA A 10 -12.86 -40.57 22.03
N LEU A 11 -13.93 -40.94 22.74
CA LEU A 11 -14.33 -40.43 24.07
C LEU A 11 -14.62 -38.91 24.18
N LEU A 12 -15.92 -38.61 24.32
CA LEU A 12 -16.48 -37.34 24.83
C LEU A 12 -16.70 -37.42 26.35
N LEU A 13 -17.26 -36.34 26.92
CA LEU A 13 -17.50 -36.07 28.35
C LEU A 13 -16.21 -35.72 29.14
N GLY A 14 -16.21 -34.77 30.09
CA GLY A 14 -17.27 -33.83 30.48
C GLY A 14 -17.19 -33.47 31.98
N CYS A 15 -17.75 -32.30 32.36
CA CYS A 15 -17.86 -31.79 33.74
C CYS A 15 -16.54 -31.40 34.47
N SER A 16 -16.53 -30.44 35.41
CA SER A 16 -17.49 -29.37 35.73
C SER A 16 -16.89 -28.26 36.63
N ARG A 17 -17.49 -27.05 36.58
CA ARG A 17 -17.51 -26.00 37.63
C ARG A 17 -16.19 -25.57 38.33
N GLY A 18 -15.66 -24.44 37.88
CA GLY A 18 -15.97 -23.17 38.56
C GLY A 18 -14.92 -22.50 39.49
N ARG A 19 -14.62 -21.24 39.18
CA ARG A 19 -14.60 -20.14 40.17
C ARG A 19 -14.92 -18.81 39.46
N GLN A 20 -15.55 -17.86 40.15
CA GLN A 20 -15.55 -16.46 39.72
C GLN A 20 -14.26 -15.80 40.19
N GLU A 21 -13.65 -14.99 39.33
CA GLU A 21 -12.84 -13.84 39.78
C GLU A 21 -13.37 -12.58 39.07
N GLN A 22 -13.18 -11.43 39.72
CA GLN A 22 -14.08 -10.27 39.56
C GLN A 22 -13.97 -9.53 38.21
N HIS A 23 -15.03 -8.79 37.89
CA HIS A 23 -14.96 -7.66 36.97
C HIS A 23 -13.85 -6.69 37.39
N ALA A 24 -12.78 -6.61 36.60
CA ALA A 24 -12.08 -5.36 36.35
C ALA A 24 -12.67 -4.74 35.07
N ALA A 25 -12.92 -3.43 35.07
CA ALA A 25 -13.50 -2.76 33.90
C ALA A 25 -12.53 -2.82 32.72
N ALA A 26 -12.99 -3.36 31.59
CA ALA A 26 -12.18 -3.35 30.36
C ALA A 26 -11.87 -1.90 29.96
N PRO A 27 -10.59 -1.54 29.71
CA PRO A 27 -10.26 -0.23 29.17
C PRO A 27 -10.97 -0.09 27.83
N ARG A 28 -11.86 0.90 27.75
CA ARG A 28 -12.70 1.19 26.58
C ARG A 28 -11.82 1.24 25.33
N ALA A 29 -12.05 0.33 24.39
CA ALA A 29 -11.26 0.25 23.16
C ALA A 29 -11.21 1.64 22.52
N ALA A 30 -9.99 2.17 22.35
CA ALA A 30 -9.80 3.40 21.63
C ALA A 30 -10.36 3.21 20.21
N ALA A 31 -11.13 4.18 19.72
CA ALA A 31 -11.47 4.20 18.31
C ALA A 31 -10.17 4.15 17.49
N PRO A 32 -10.14 3.49 16.32
CA PRO A 32 -8.96 3.52 15.47
C PRO A 32 -8.65 4.99 15.17
N VAL A 33 -7.53 5.47 15.71
CA VAL A 33 -6.96 6.73 15.29
C VAL A 33 -6.70 6.61 13.80
N ASP A 34 -7.17 7.60 13.02
CA ASP A 34 -6.88 7.69 11.60
C ASP A 34 -5.36 7.83 11.45
N ALA A 35 -4.71 6.71 11.18
CA ALA A 35 -3.27 6.61 11.09
C ALA A 35 -2.86 7.21 9.75
N GLY A 36 -2.81 8.55 9.72
CA GLY A 36 -2.25 9.32 8.61
C GLY A 36 -0.90 8.73 8.18
N PRO A 37 -0.56 8.82 6.88
CA PRO A 37 0.52 8.05 6.28
C PRO A 37 1.81 8.17 7.10
N PRO A 38 2.52 7.05 7.33
CA PRO A 38 3.58 6.99 8.33
C PRO A 38 4.62 8.07 8.09
N ALA A 39 4.95 8.83 9.13
CA ALA A 39 5.89 9.94 9.09
C ALA A 39 7.35 9.43 8.99
N VAL A 40 7.67 8.78 7.87
CA VAL A 40 9.04 8.41 7.50
C VAL A 40 9.81 9.71 7.24
N SER A 41 10.88 9.94 8.00
CA SER A 41 11.66 11.17 7.86
C SER A 41 12.49 11.11 6.57
N THR A 42 12.08 11.87 5.55
CA THR A 42 12.76 11.97 4.24
C THR A 42 14.02 12.85 4.28
N ALA A 43 14.44 13.29 5.47
CA ALA A 43 15.55 14.21 5.70
C ALA A 43 16.92 13.59 5.38
N GLY A 44 17.34 13.70 4.12
CA GLY A 44 18.69 13.34 3.66
C GLY A 44 18.75 12.53 2.37
N ALA A 45 17.63 12.07 1.82
CA ALA A 45 17.60 11.42 0.52
C ALA A 45 17.70 12.46 -0.62
N ASP A 46 18.63 12.26 -1.56
CA ASP A 46 18.56 12.97 -2.84
C ASP A 46 17.41 12.39 -3.66
N ILE A 47 16.40 13.23 -3.91
CA ILE A 47 15.21 12.93 -4.69
C ILE A 47 15.21 13.62 -6.07
N SER A 48 16.28 14.33 -6.43
CA SER A 48 16.35 15.10 -7.69
C SER A 48 16.11 14.23 -8.92
N TRP A 49 16.60 12.98 -8.90
CA TRP A 49 16.40 11.96 -9.93
C TRP A 49 14.94 11.52 -10.09
N LEU A 50 14.07 11.73 -9.09
CA LEU A 50 12.66 11.32 -9.08
C LEU A 50 11.72 12.43 -9.57
N VAL A 51 12.06 13.70 -9.30
CA VAL A 51 11.24 14.89 -9.60
C VAL A 51 10.87 15.00 -11.08
N GLY A 52 9.69 15.53 -11.39
CA GLY A 52 9.13 15.65 -12.73
C GLY A 52 8.24 14.47 -13.11
N THR A 53 7.98 14.33 -14.42
CA THR A 53 6.96 13.43 -14.95
C THR A 53 7.50 12.04 -15.29
N TRP A 54 6.66 11.02 -15.12
CA TRP A 54 6.89 9.63 -15.50
C TRP A 54 5.67 9.07 -16.22
N GLU A 55 5.85 8.59 -17.44
CA GLU A 55 4.81 8.00 -18.28
C GLU A 55 4.71 6.48 -18.07
N ARG A 56 3.48 5.99 -17.83
CA ARG A 56 3.18 4.56 -17.83
C ARG A 56 3.43 3.96 -19.21
N GLN A 57 4.23 2.91 -19.30
CA GLN A 57 4.59 2.31 -20.58
C GLN A 57 3.46 1.46 -21.16
N SER A 58 2.67 0.79 -20.32
CA SER A 58 1.47 0.04 -20.68
C SER A 58 0.22 0.93 -20.85
N ALA A 59 -0.85 0.37 -21.41
CA ALA A 59 -2.18 0.99 -21.43
C ALA A 59 -3.00 0.58 -20.19
N PRO A 60 -3.99 1.39 -19.74
CA PRO A 60 -4.31 2.75 -20.20
C PRO A 60 -3.17 3.73 -19.88
N LYS A 61 -3.02 4.79 -20.69
CA LYS A 61 -1.97 5.79 -20.49
C LYS A 61 -2.32 6.75 -19.36
N ASP A 62 -1.44 6.81 -18.38
CA ASP A 62 -1.42 7.78 -17.29
C ASP A 62 0.04 8.20 -17.02
N TRP A 63 0.22 9.30 -16.29
CA TRP A 63 1.52 9.80 -15.88
C TRP A 63 1.53 10.11 -14.38
N LEU A 64 2.64 9.80 -13.72
CA LEU A 64 2.93 10.28 -12.37
C LEU A 64 3.74 11.58 -12.47
N LEU A 65 3.39 12.57 -11.64
CA LEU A 65 4.17 13.79 -11.45
C LEU A 65 4.65 13.84 -10.00
N PHE A 66 5.97 13.91 -9.80
CA PHE A 66 6.60 14.09 -8.49
C PHE A 66 7.18 15.51 -8.39
N ASN A 67 6.78 16.28 -7.38
CA ASN A 67 7.33 17.60 -7.10
C ASN A 67 8.02 17.61 -5.73
N ALA A 68 9.24 18.17 -5.66
CA ALA A 68 9.93 18.33 -4.39
C ALA A 68 9.14 19.28 -3.45
N PRO A 69 9.15 19.05 -2.11
CA PRO A 69 9.92 18.00 -1.42
C PRO A 69 9.21 16.64 -1.32
N LYS A 70 7.88 16.57 -1.49
CA LYS A 70 7.11 15.33 -1.25
C LYS A 70 5.74 15.24 -1.96
N GLU A 71 5.42 16.12 -2.92
CA GLU A 71 4.11 16.13 -3.58
C GLU A 71 4.03 15.14 -4.74
N ALA A 72 2.90 14.41 -4.86
CA ALA A 72 2.63 13.50 -5.95
C ALA A 72 1.27 13.78 -6.61
N ALA A 73 1.16 13.58 -7.93
CA ALA A 73 -0.10 13.65 -8.67
C ALA A 73 -0.18 12.59 -9.77
N VAL A 74 -1.41 12.17 -10.09
CA VAL A 74 -1.71 11.38 -11.29
C VAL A 74 -2.30 12.31 -12.35
N LEU A 75 -1.75 12.25 -13.55
CA LEU A 75 -2.21 12.95 -14.75
C LEU A 75 -2.78 11.93 -15.75
N SER A 76 -3.91 12.24 -16.39
CA SER A 76 -4.41 11.46 -17.53
C SER A 76 -5.37 12.26 -18.42
N GLY A 77 -5.77 11.66 -19.54
CA GLY A 77 -6.65 12.28 -20.54
C GLY A 77 -5.92 13.10 -21.61
N LYS A 78 -6.70 13.66 -22.54
CA LYS A 78 -6.24 14.65 -23.51
C LYS A 78 -7.32 15.75 -23.67
N PRO A 79 -7.07 17.02 -23.28
CA PRO A 79 -5.82 17.51 -22.68
C PRO A 79 -5.50 16.85 -21.32
N PRO A 80 -4.24 16.91 -20.85
CA PRO A 80 -3.84 16.27 -19.61
C PRO A 80 -4.51 16.95 -18.40
N THR A 81 -5.07 16.14 -17.50
CA THR A 81 -5.75 16.63 -16.29
C THR A 81 -5.25 15.91 -15.05
N VAL A 82 -5.13 16.62 -13.92
CA VAL A 82 -4.81 16.01 -12.63
C VAL A 82 -6.06 15.28 -12.12
N THR A 83 -6.02 13.95 -12.12
CA THR A 83 -7.15 13.11 -11.69
C THR A 83 -7.06 12.70 -10.21
N ALA A 84 -5.86 12.75 -9.62
CA ALA A 84 -5.66 12.54 -8.19
C ALA A 84 -4.38 13.25 -7.68
N ARG A 85 -4.33 13.55 -6.38
CA ARG A 85 -3.18 14.18 -5.70
C ARG A 85 -2.86 13.45 -4.39
N GLY A 86 -1.63 13.61 -3.92
CA GLY A 86 -1.14 12.97 -2.71
C GLY A 86 0.28 13.39 -2.36
N GLU A 87 0.90 12.60 -1.50
CA GLU A 87 2.30 12.75 -1.11
C GLU A 87 3.11 11.49 -1.45
N PHE A 88 4.44 11.60 -1.50
CA PHE A 88 5.34 10.46 -1.67
C PHE A 88 6.40 10.37 -0.58
N SER A 89 6.83 9.14 -0.30
CA SER A 89 7.88 8.80 0.67
C SER A 89 8.89 7.85 0.03
N PRO A 90 10.08 8.34 -0.37
CA PRO A 90 11.15 7.50 -0.89
C PRO A 90 11.99 6.89 0.23
N ALA A 91 12.35 5.62 0.08
CA ALA A 91 13.18 4.82 0.98
C ALA A 91 14.20 4.03 0.15
N GLY A 92 15.33 4.66 -0.16
CA GLY A 92 16.29 4.14 -1.13
C GLY A 92 15.68 4.12 -2.54
N ARG A 93 15.57 2.94 -3.15
CA ARG A 93 14.89 2.74 -4.44
C ARG A 93 13.38 2.50 -4.33
N SER A 94 12.85 2.22 -3.13
CA SER A 94 11.42 2.01 -2.93
C SER A 94 10.73 3.36 -2.74
N ILE A 95 9.56 3.56 -3.35
CA ILE A 95 8.76 4.78 -3.23
C ILE A 95 7.30 4.41 -3.00
N SER A 96 6.77 4.76 -1.83
CA SER A 96 5.32 4.77 -1.58
C SER A 96 4.74 6.11 -2.02
N ILE A 97 3.63 6.10 -2.74
CA ILE A 97 2.80 7.29 -3.01
C ILE A 97 1.42 7.10 -2.39
N PHE A 98 0.98 8.07 -1.58
CA PHE A 98 -0.26 8.06 -0.82
C PHE A 98 -1.24 9.05 -1.44
N ILE A 99 -2.11 8.55 -2.32
CA ILE A 99 -2.92 9.37 -3.22
C ILE A 99 -4.40 9.27 -2.86
N ARG A 100 -5.07 10.43 -2.77
CA ARG A 100 -6.51 10.50 -2.51
C ARG A 100 -7.27 10.55 -3.84
N GLY A 101 -8.08 9.52 -4.08
CA GLY A 101 -8.93 9.42 -5.28
C GLY A 101 -10.19 10.31 -5.20
N SER A 102 -10.93 10.40 -6.30
CA SER A 102 -12.19 11.16 -6.39
C SER A 102 -13.27 10.71 -5.40
N GLY A 103 -13.26 9.44 -4.98
CA GLY A 103 -14.11 8.90 -3.93
C GLY A 103 -13.64 9.20 -2.49
N GLY A 104 -12.65 10.07 -2.29
CA GLY A 104 -12.13 10.46 -0.97
C GLY A 104 -11.24 9.44 -0.26
N ALA A 105 -11.27 8.17 -0.68
CA ALA A 105 -10.38 7.12 -0.18
C ALA A 105 -8.91 7.44 -0.47
N LEU A 106 -8.04 7.11 0.51
CA LEU A 106 -6.58 7.15 0.37
C LEU A 106 -6.10 5.78 -0.12
N THR A 107 -5.25 5.78 -1.14
CA THR A 107 -4.64 4.57 -1.71
C THR A 107 -3.12 4.71 -1.68
N GLU A 108 -2.44 3.73 -1.09
CA GLU A 108 -1.00 3.57 -1.26
C GLU A 108 -0.71 2.81 -2.57
N ARG A 109 0.29 3.27 -3.33
CA ARG A 109 0.89 2.54 -4.45
C ARG A 109 2.39 2.51 -4.23
N VAL A 110 3.02 1.34 -4.34
CA VAL A 110 4.45 1.14 -4.07
C VAL A 110 5.19 0.88 -5.37
N PHE A 111 6.34 1.52 -5.53
CA PHE A 111 7.21 1.44 -6.70
C PHE A 111 8.62 1.04 -6.27
N GLU A 112 9.31 0.25 -7.08
CA GLU A 112 10.76 0.05 -6.97
C GLU A 112 11.44 0.69 -8.19
N ALA A 113 12.42 1.55 -7.96
CA ALA A 113 13.21 2.17 -9.02
C ALA A 113 14.29 1.23 -9.56
N SER A 114 14.62 1.36 -10.85
CA SER A 114 15.79 0.70 -11.43
C SER A 114 17.09 1.22 -10.81
N ALA A 115 18.18 0.45 -10.90
CA ALA A 115 19.46 0.78 -10.24
C ALA A 115 20.16 2.04 -10.82
N ASP A 116 19.77 2.46 -12.02
CA ASP A 116 20.19 3.67 -12.73
C ASP A 116 19.13 4.78 -12.68
N HIS A 117 18.01 4.57 -11.97
CA HIS A 117 16.88 5.49 -11.86
C HIS A 117 16.23 5.90 -13.21
N SER A 118 16.30 5.05 -14.25
CA SER A 118 15.62 5.28 -15.53
C SER A 118 14.18 4.75 -15.60
N GLU A 119 13.81 3.80 -14.73
CA GLU A 119 12.47 3.20 -14.63
C GLU A 119 11.92 3.20 -13.20
N LEU A 120 10.60 3.27 -13.07
CA LEU A 120 9.86 2.91 -11.86
C LEU A 120 8.97 1.71 -12.14
N GLN A 121 9.04 0.67 -11.32
CA GLN A 121 8.21 -0.52 -11.44
C GLN A 121 7.17 -0.57 -10.31
N GLU A 122 5.90 -0.39 -10.67
CA GLU A 122 4.77 -0.50 -9.74
C GLU A 122 4.60 -1.96 -9.29
N GLN A 123 4.40 -2.13 -7.97
CA GLN A 123 4.19 -3.41 -7.30
C GLN A 123 2.70 -3.73 -7.20
N GLY A 124 2.35 -5.02 -7.31
CA GLY A 124 0.97 -5.49 -7.11
C GLY A 124 0.57 -6.59 -8.10
N ALA A 125 -0.74 -6.88 -8.15
CA ALA A 125 -1.30 -7.95 -8.99
C ALA A 125 -1.18 -7.71 -10.51
N THR A 126 -1.09 -6.44 -10.93
CA THR A 126 -0.85 -6.05 -12.33
C THR A 126 0.28 -5.02 -12.37
N PRO A 127 1.56 -5.46 -12.35
CA PRO A 127 2.71 -4.56 -12.36
C PRO A 127 2.72 -3.64 -13.58
N ALA A 128 3.12 -2.38 -13.40
CA ALA A 128 3.21 -1.39 -14.47
C ALA A 128 4.56 -0.64 -14.41
N THR A 129 5.26 -0.62 -15.54
CA THR A 129 6.54 0.10 -15.68
C THR A 129 6.27 1.55 -16.11
N TYR A 130 6.99 2.49 -15.52
CA TYR A 130 6.96 3.91 -15.87
C TYR A 130 8.38 4.36 -16.22
N ARG A 131 8.49 5.27 -17.20
CA ARG A 131 9.76 5.88 -17.63
C ARG A 131 9.59 7.38 -17.75
N ARG A 132 10.68 8.13 -17.91
CA ARG A 132 10.58 9.56 -18.22
C ARG A 132 9.82 9.80 -19.53
N GLY A 133 8.83 10.68 -19.49
CA GLY A 133 7.91 10.96 -20.59
C GLY A 133 7.01 12.16 -20.28
N ALA A 134 6.44 12.76 -21.32
CA ALA A 134 5.63 13.98 -21.22
C ALA A 134 4.15 13.69 -21.56
N PRO A 135 3.20 14.41 -20.94
CA PRO A 135 1.78 14.24 -21.25
C PRO A 135 1.39 14.96 -22.57
N PRO A 136 0.32 14.51 -23.27
CA PRO A 136 0.07 14.79 -24.70
C PRO A 136 -0.88 15.96 -25.03
#